data_AF-A0A412FWW8-F1
#
_entry.id   AF-A0A412FWW8-F1
#
_cell.length_a   1.000
_cell.length_b   1.000
_cell.length_c   1.000
_cell.angle_alpha   90.00
_cell.angle_beta   90.00
_cell.angle_gamma   90.00
#
_symmetry.space_group_name_H-M   'P 1'
#
loop_
_entity.id
_entity.type
_entity.pdbx_description
1 polymer ?
#
loop_
_entity_poly.entity_id
_entity_poly.type
_entity_poly.pdbx_seq_one_letter_code
_entity_poly.pdbx_strand_id
1 'polypeptide(L)'
;MIRMTEEQRAEFLRSTSLDIALIRTRFDEIDEQKIYEKGLRLGKKIGKIIGERSAELKGLRMILQQVLSIRIPMGEEETTLLQQLNGAELLLLSEQYEMIKTSEDLAEQVHQIVNQRAHH
;
A
#
# COMPACT_ATOMS: atom_id res chain seq x y z
N MET A 1 61.08 25.41 20.92
CA MET A 1 59.83 26.00 20.38
C MET A 1 59.89 25.84 18.87
N ILE A 2 59.18 24.87 18.29
CA ILE A 2 59.17 24.66 16.84
C ILE A 2 58.29 25.75 16.22
N ARG A 3 58.84 26.58 15.34
CA ARG A 3 58.08 27.58 14.59
C ARG A 3 57.78 27.02 13.20
N MET A 4 56.50 26.86 12.91
CA MET A 4 56.05 26.53 11.55
C MET A 4 56.24 27.73 10.64
N THR A 5 56.67 27.48 9.39
CA THR A 5 56.73 28.50 8.34
C THR A 5 55.33 28.85 7.83
N GLU A 6 55.18 29.98 7.15
CA GLU A 6 53.92 30.37 6.51
C GLU A 6 53.47 29.35 5.46
N GLU A 7 54.39 28.72 4.74
CA GLU A 7 54.07 27.61 3.82
C GLU A 7 53.54 26.38 4.56
N GLN A 8 54.17 25.98 5.66
CA GLN A 8 53.70 24.87 6.50
C GLN A 8 52.33 25.16 7.12
N ARG A 9 52.06 26.42 7.48
CA ARG A 9 50.73 26.86 7.94
C ARG A 9 49.69 26.81 6.83
N ALA A 10 50.02 27.31 5.65
CA ALA A 10 49.12 27.29 4.50
C ALA A 10 48.79 25.86 4.05
N GLU A 11 49.78 24.97 4.03
CA GLU A 11 49.62 23.56 3.71
C GLU A 11 48.75 22.82 4.74
N PHE A 12 48.99 23.05 6.03
CA PHE A 12 48.17 22.49 7.12
C PHE A 12 46.69 22.91 7.01
N LEU A 13 46.44 24.19 6.74
CA LEU A 13 45.09 24.73 6.57
C LEU A 13 44.39 24.14 5.33
N ARG A 14 45.12 23.95 4.22
CA ARG A 14 44.59 23.30 3.01
C ARG A 14 44.25 21.83 3.25
N SER A 15 45.15 21.08 3.90
CA SER A 15 44.91 19.68 4.26
C SER A 15 43.67 19.54 5.14
N THR A 16 43.57 20.36 6.18
CA THR A 16 42.42 20.34 7.09
C THR A 16 41.12 20.73 6.38
N SER A 17 41.17 21.70 5.47
CA SER A 17 40.00 22.10 4.67
C SER A 17 39.54 20.99 3.72
N LEU A 18 40.49 20.24 3.15
CA LEU A 18 40.21 19.07 2.32
C LEU A 18 39.57 17.94 3.13
N ASP A 19 40.09 17.66 4.33
CA ASP A 19 39.54 16.65 5.23
C ASP A 19 38.10 16.99 5.63
N ILE A 20 37.82 18.27 5.93
CA ILE A 20 36.47 18.75 6.25
C ILE A 20 35.52 18.59 5.05
N ALA A 21 35.99 18.89 3.82
CA ALA A 21 35.17 18.72 2.62
C ALA A 21 34.82 17.25 2.37
N LEU A 22 35.79 16.34 2.52
CA LEU A 22 35.57 14.90 2.43
C LEU A 22 34.55 14.41 3.46
N ILE A 23 34.67 14.85 4.71
CA ILE A 23 33.71 14.48 5.77
C ILE A 23 32.29 14.95 5.42
N ARG A 24 32.13 16.15 4.87
CA ARG A 24 30.82 16.68 4.46
C ARG A 24 30.19 15.83 3.34
N THR A 25 30.95 15.55 2.29
CA THR A 25 30.47 14.69 1.19
C THR A 25 30.06 13.31 1.70
N ARG A 26 30.86 12.71 2.58
CA ARG A 26 30.51 11.40 3.19
C ARG A 26 29.25 11.49 4.05
N PHE A 27 29.04 12.60 4.74
CA PHE A 27 27.83 12.80 5.54
C PHE A 27 26.58 12.95 4.66
N ASP A 28 26.67 13.70 3.56
CA ASP A 28 25.58 13.87 2.59
C ASP A 28 25.23 12.52 1.92
N GLU A 29 26.23 11.75 1.48
CA GLU A 29 26.06 10.39 0.94
C GLU A 29 25.33 9.46 1.93
N ILE A 30 25.72 9.51 3.21
CA ILE A 30 25.10 8.71 4.27
C ILE A 30 23.65 9.16 4.52
N ASP A 31 23.36 10.45 4.47
CA ASP A 31 22.00 10.98 4.67
C ASP A 31 21.08 10.56 3.52
N GLU A 32 21.53 10.69 2.26
CA GLU A 32 20.81 10.21 1.07
C GLU A 32 20.53 8.69 1.14
N GLN A 33 21.54 7.90 1.52
CA GLN A 33 21.38 6.46 1.69
C GLN A 33 20.32 6.14 2.76
N LYS A 34 20.32 6.86 3.89
CA LYS A 34 19.32 6.67 4.96
C LYS A 34 17.90 7.03 4.49
N ILE A 35 17.75 8.09 3.71
CA ILE A 35 16.46 8.48 3.12
C ILE A 35 15.95 7.36 2.19
N TYR A 36 16.83 6.84 1.32
CA TYR A 36 16.50 5.76 0.41
C TYR A 36 16.09 4.48 1.16
N GLU A 37 16.87 4.04 2.15
CA GLU A 37 16.57 2.86 2.96
C GLU A 37 15.23 2.99 3.71
N LYS A 38 14.95 4.18 4.26
CA LYS A 38 13.67 4.48 4.91
C LYS A 38 12.51 4.38 3.91
N GLY A 39 12.67 4.93 2.71
CA GLY A 39 11.70 4.83 1.62
C GLY A 39 11.42 3.38 1.24
N LEU A 40 12.46 2.57 1.04
CA LEU A 40 12.35 1.16 0.69
C LEU A 40 11.62 0.36 1.78
N ARG A 41 11.94 0.60 3.06
CA ARG A 41 11.28 -0.07 4.19
C ARG A 41 9.79 0.28 4.27
N LEU A 42 9.43 1.55 4.08
CA LEU A 42 8.03 1.99 4.04
C LEU A 42 7.30 1.38 2.84
N GLY A 43 7.90 1.40 1.66
CA GLY A 43 7.34 0.79 0.46
C GLY A 43 7.05 -0.70 0.65
N LYS A 44 8.01 -1.46 1.22
CA LYS A 44 7.81 -2.88 1.57
C LYS A 44 6.66 -3.09 2.55
N LYS A 45 6.56 -2.26 3.60
CA LYS A 45 5.50 -2.35 4.60
C LYS A 45 4.12 -2.07 3.99
N ILE A 46 4.01 -1.01 3.19
CA ILE A 46 2.76 -0.63 2.51
C ILE A 46 2.37 -1.71 1.50
N GLY A 47 3.30 -2.18 0.67
CA GLY A 47 3.07 -3.24 -0.30
C GLY A 47 2.57 -4.54 0.34
N LYS A 48 3.14 -4.92 1.49
CA LYS A 48 2.67 -6.07 2.26
C LYS A 48 1.21 -5.90 2.72
N ILE A 49 0.88 -4.76 3.34
CA ILE A 49 -0.48 -4.48 3.84
C ILE A 49 -1.50 -4.47 2.70
N ILE A 50 -1.18 -3.82 1.57
CA ILE A 50 -2.06 -3.79 0.40
C ILE A 50 -2.24 -5.19 -0.17
N GLY A 51 -1.16 -5.97 -0.28
CA GLY A 51 -1.19 -7.34 -0.78
C GLY A 51 -2.04 -8.27 0.10
N GLU A 52 -1.84 -8.24 1.42
CA GLU A 52 -2.62 -9.00 2.39
C GLU A 52 -4.11 -8.64 2.29
N ARG A 53 -4.44 -7.34 2.31
CA ARG A 53 -5.82 -6.87 2.15
C ARG A 53 -6.41 -7.32 0.81
N SER A 54 -5.66 -7.22 -0.29
CA SER A 54 -6.13 -7.68 -1.59
C SER A 54 -6.41 -9.18 -1.63
N ALA A 55 -5.60 -9.99 -0.93
CA ALA A 55 -5.79 -11.43 -0.83
C ALA A 55 -7.04 -11.77 0.01
N GLU A 56 -7.24 -11.10 1.15
CA GLU A 56 -8.44 -11.22 1.97
C GLU A 56 -9.71 -10.88 1.18
N LEU A 57 -9.70 -9.79 0.41
CA LEU A 57 -10.81 -9.40 -0.44
C LEU A 57 -11.13 -10.44 -1.51
N LYS A 58 -10.10 -11.00 -2.13
CA LYS A 58 -10.27 -12.10 -3.10
C LYS A 58 -10.86 -13.34 -2.43
N GLY A 59 -10.40 -13.68 -1.23
CA GLY A 59 -10.92 -14.80 -0.44
C GLY A 59 -12.38 -14.61 -0.06
N LEU A 60 -12.75 -13.46 0.49
CA LEU A 60 -14.13 -13.14 0.85
C LEU A 60 -15.06 -13.20 -0.36
N ARG A 61 -14.63 -12.64 -1.50
CA ARG A 61 -15.38 -12.70 -2.76
C ARG A 61 -15.62 -14.15 -3.20
N MET A 62 -14.59 -15.00 -3.12
CA MET A 62 -14.69 -16.40 -3.49
C MET A 62 -15.65 -17.17 -2.58
N ILE A 63 -15.60 -16.92 -1.27
CA ILE A 63 -16.53 -17.52 -0.30
C ILE A 63 -17.97 -17.09 -0.60
N LEU A 64 -18.21 -15.79 -0.81
CA LEU A 64 -19.55 -15.27 -1.14
C LEU A 64 -20.08 -15.89 -2.43
N GLN A 65 -19.25 -15.97 -3.47
CA GLN A 65 -19.63 -16.63 -4.73
C GLN A 65 -20.02 -18.10 -4.50
N GLN A 66 -19.24 -18.84 -3.71
CA GLN A 66 -19.55 -20.23 -3.37
C GLN A 66 -20.85 -20.37 -2.58
N VAL A 67 -21.04 -19.56 -1.54
CA VAL A 67 -22.24 -19.61 -0.69
C VAL A 67 -23.49 -19.25 -1.49
N LEU A 68 -23.42 -18.23 -2.34
CA LEU A 68 -24.53 -17.82 -3.20
C LEU A 68 -24.83 -18.85 -4.29
N SER A 69 -23.81 -19.53 -4.83
CA SER A 69 -24.01 -20.58 -5.84
C SER A 69 -24.81 -21.80 -5.36
N ILE A 70 -24.95 -21.97 -4.04
CA ILE A 70 -25.83 -22.99 -3.44
C ILE A 70 -27.31 -22.61 -3.58
N ARG A 71 -27.62 -21.31 -3.67
CA ARG A 71 -28.99 -20.77 -3.62
C ARG A 71 -29.49 -20.28 -4.97
N ILE A 72 -28.62 -19.66 -5.75
CA ILE A 72 -28.93 -19.05 -7.03
C ILE A 72 -27.96 -19.53 -8.11
N PRO A 73 -28.35 -19.54 -9.40
CA PRO A 73 -27.41 -19.69 -10.50
C PRO A 73 -26.30 -18.64 -10.39
N MET A 74 -25.06 -19.07 -10.60
CA MET A 74 -23.89 -18.20 -10.49
C MET A 74 -23.20 -18.13 -11.85
N GLY A 75 -23.61 -17.17 -12.66
CA GLY A 75 -23.08 -16.92 -14.00
C GLY A 75 -22.09 -15.76 -14.05
N GLU A 76 -21.82 -15.30 -15.27
CA GLU A 76 -20.95 -14.15 -15.51
C GLU A 76 -21.52 -12.86 -14.93
N GLU A 77 -22.85 -12.67 -15.00
CA GLU A 77 -23.53 -11.48 -14.48
C GLU A 77 -23.40 -11.37 -12.96
N GLU A 78 -23.74 -12.42 -12.21
CA GLU A 78 -23.62 -12.45 -10.75
C GLU A 78 -22.16 -12.31 -10.31
N THR A 79 -21.23 -12.95 -11.04
CA THR A 79 -19.80 -12.82 -10.76
C THR A 79 -19.33 -11.37 -10.97
N THR A 80 -19.84 -10.70 -12.01
CA THR A 80 -19.52 -9.29 -12.29
C THR A 80 -20.09 -8.37 -11.22
N LEU A 81 -21.34 -8.60 -10.78
CA LEU A 81 -21.95 -7.87 -9.67
C LEU A 81 -21.10 -7.97 -8.41
N LEU A 82 -20.65 -9.17 -8.05
CA LEU A 82 -19.72 -9.33 -6.94
C LEU A 82 -18.46 -8.51 -7.20
N GLN A 83 -17.78 -8.69 -8.35
CA GLN A 83 -16.50 -8.00 -8.69
C GLN A 83 -16.54 -6.48 -8.53
N GLN A 84 -17.68 -5.84 -8.75
CA GLN A 84 -17.86 -4.38 -8.59
C GLN A 84 -17.77 -3.92 -7.13
N LEU A 85 -18.02 -4.81 -6.16
CA LEU A 85 -17.98 -4.48 -4.74
C LEU A 85 -16.54 -4.37 -4.21
N ASN A 86 -16.30 -3.31 -3.43
CA ASN A 86 -15.10 -3.15 -2.62
C ASN A 86 -15.17 -3.95 -1.32
N GLY A 87 -14.15 -3.84 -0.46
CA GLY A 87 -14.09 -4.62 0.78
C GLY A 87 -15.17 -4.35 1.81
N ALA A 88 -15.54 -3.10 2.02
CA ALA A 88 -16.63 -2.77 2.95
C ALA A 88 -17.97 -3.24 2.38
N GLU A 89 -18.18 -3.04 1.09
CA GLU A 89 -19.39 -3.45 0.38
C GLU A 89 -19.56 -4.98 0.35
N LEU A 90 -18.48 -5.74 0.16
CA LEU A 90 -18.50 -7.20 0.28
C LEU A 90 -18.85 -7.66 1.69
N LEU A 91 -18.34 -6.97 2.71
CA LEU A 91 -18.66 -7.28 4.10
C LEU A 91 -20.14 -7.05 4.38
N LEU A 92 -20.70 -5.93 3.95
CA LEU A 92 -22.13 -5.63 4.06
C LEU A 92 -22.99 -6.69 3.36
N LEU A 93 -22.62 -7.07 2.13
CA LEU A 93 -23.31 -8.14 1.42
C LEU A 93 -23.24 -9.48 2.19
N SER A 94 -22.10 -9.76 2.83
CA SER A 94 -21.94 -10.98 3.65
C SER A 94 -22.80 -11.01 4.92
N GLU A 95 -23.29 -9.87 5.38
CA GLU A 95 -24.24 -9.80 6.50
C GLU A 95 -25.69 -10.03 6.02
N GLN A 96 -25.98 -9.77 4.74
CA GLN A 96 -27.33 -9.75 4.18
C GLN A 96 -27.61 -10.85 3.15
N TYR A 97 -26.61 -11.69 2.83
CA TYR A 97 -26.70 -12.76 1.84
C TYR A 97 -27.85 -13.75 2.12
N GLU A 98 -28.31 -13.83 3.37
CA GLU A 98 -29.40 -14.71 3.74
C GLU A 98 -30.72 -14.40 3.02
N MET A 99 -30.94 -13.12 2.70
CA MET A 99 -32.14 -12.62 2.02
C MET A 99 -32.12 -12.85 0.50
N ILE A 100 -30.97 -13.20 -0.09
CA ILE A 100 -30.84 -13.43 -1.53
C ILE A 100 -31.38 -14.82 -1.88
N LYS A 101 -32.49 -14.85 -2.63
CA LYS A 101 -33.15 -16.09 -3.10
C LYS A 101 -33.14 -16.22 -4.62
N THR A 102 -32.93 -15.11 -5.34
CA THR A 102 -32.92 -15.02 -6.79
C THR A 102 -31.75 -14.16 -7.29
N SER A 103 -31.44 -14.24 -8.59
CA SER A 103 -30.44 -13.37 -9.21
C SER A 103 -30.83 -11.89 -9.15
N GLU A 104 -32.12 -11.57 -9.31
CA GLU A 104 -32.64 -10.21 -9.09
C GLU A 104 -32.39 -9.70 -7.67
N ASP A 105 -32.59 -10.52 -6.62
CA ASP A 105 -32.33 -10.10 -5.24
C ASP A 105 -30.85 -9.72 -5.04
N LEU A 106 -29.93 -10.47 -5.66
CA LEU A 106 -28.50 -10.15 -5.63
C LEU A 106 -28.23 -8.83 -6.34
N ALA A 107 -28.77 -8.64 -7.53
CA ALA A 107 -28.61 -7.41 -8.30
C ALA A 107 -29.14 -6.19 -7.55
N GLU A 108 -30.31 -6.32 -6.91
CA GLU A 108 -30.91 -5.25 -6.11
C GLU A 108 -30.05 -4.90 -4.89
N GLN A 109 -29.61 -5.88 -4.10
CA GLN A 109 -28.76 -5.62 -2.94
C GLN A 109 -27.42 -4.99 -3.33
N VAL A 110 -26.77 -5.51 -4.38
CA VAL A 110 -25.52 -4.93 -4.91
C VAL A 110 -25.75 -3.49 -5.34
N HIS A 111 -26.86 -3.21 -6.04
CA HIS A 111 -27.19 -1.85 -6.48
C HIS A 111 -27.42 -0.91 -5.29
N GLN A 112 -28.16 -1.35 -4.27
CA GLN A 112 -28.41 -0.56 -3.06
C GLN A 112 -27.11 -0.23 -2.32
N ILE A 113 -26.24 -1.23 -2.12
CA ILE A 113 -24.94 -1.07 -1.46
C ILE A 113 -24.05 -0.09 -2.26
N VAL A 114 -23.99 -0.25 -3.59
CA VAL A 114 -23.20 0.64 -4.46
C VAL A 114 -23.76 2.06 -4.49
N ASN A 115 -25.07 2.24 -4.44
CA ASN A 115 -25.69 3.57 -4.41
C ASN A 115 -25.41 4.31 -3.11
N GLN A 116 -25.28 3.61 -1.97
CA GLN A 116 -24.88 4.25 -0.70
C GLN A 116 -23.52 4.94 -0.80
N ARG A 117 -22.60 4.42 -1.63
CA ARG A 117 -21.31 5.06 -1.94
C ARG A 117 -21.47 6.37 -2.74
N ALA A 118 -22.52 6.52 -3.55
CA ALA A 118 -22.73 7.73 -4.34
C ALA A 118 -23.30 8.92 -3.52
N HIS A 119 -23.76 8.65 -2.29
CA HIS A 119 -24.39 9.64 -1.41
C HIS A 119 -23.52 10.04 -0.21
N HIS A 120 -22.26 9.58 -0.17
CA HIS A 120 -21.23 9.95 0.82
C HIS A 120 -20.00 10.54 0.13
#